data_AF-A0A958LYT3-F1
#
_entry.id   AF-A0A958LYT3-F1
#
_cell.length_a   1.000
_cell.length_b   1.000
_cell.length_c   1.000
_cell.angle_alpha   90.00
_cell.angle_beta   90.00
_cell.angle_gamma   90.00
#
_symmetry.space_group_name_H-M   'P 1'
#
loop_
_entity.id
_entity.type
_entity.pdbx_description
1 polymer ?
#
loop_
_entity_poly.entity_id
_entity_poly.type
_entity_poly.pdbx_seq_one_letter_code
_entity_poly.pdbx_strand_id
1 'polypeptide(L)' 'MSDEDLNKIEGDSYYCLSKILDGILDNYTSSWPGIQKSFGRIAEVIKRVDPELLSHF' A
#
# COMPACT_ATOMS: atom_id res chain seq x y z
N MET A 1 18.86 -1.86 -27.14
CA MET A 1 19.11 -1.33 -25.78
C MET A 1 20.38 -1.99 -25.30
N SER A 2 21.30 -1.24 -24.70
CA SER A 2 22.53 -1.80 -24.14
C SER A 2 22.24 -2.41 -22.75
N ASP A 3 23.11 -3.31 -22.29
CA ASP A 3 23.04 -3.84 -20.93
C ASP A 3 23.21 -2.73 -19.88
N GLU A 4 23.94 -1.66 -20.22
CA GLU A 4 24.09 -0.47 -19.36
C GLU A 4 22.75 0.27 -19.19
N ASP A 5 21.96 0.40 -20.26
CA ASP A 5 20.64 1.04 -20.19
C ASP A 5 19.66 0.21 -19.35
N LEU A 6 19.71 -1.12 -19.47
CA LEU A 6 18.88 -2.03 -18.67
C LEU A 6 19.24 -1.95 -17.18
N ASN A 7 20.54 -1.93 -16.85
CA ASN A 7 20.98 -1.78 -15.46
C ASN A 7 20.57 -0.44 -14.85
N LYS A 8 20.58 0.65 -15.63
CA LYS A 8 20.08 1.96 -15.17
C LYS A 8 18.58 1.90 -14.85
N ILE A 9 17.79 1.31 -15.75
CA ILE A 9 16.34 1.16 -15.56
C ILE A 9 16.03 0.29 -14.35
N GLU A 10 16.76 -0.82 -14.17
CA GLU A 10 16.60 -1.68 -12.99
C GLU A 10 16.92 -0.92 -11.70
N GLY A 11 18.04 -0.19 -11.67
CA GLY A 11 18.44 0.62 -10.51
C GLY A 11 17.41 1.69 -10.15
N ASP A 12 16.91 2.43 -11.14
CA ASP A 12 15.88 3.44 -10.94
C ASP A 12 14.56 2.82 -10.46
N SER A 13 14.17 1.68 -11.04
CA SER A 13 12.96 0.96 -10.65
C SER A 13 13.05 0.42 -9.22
N TYR A 14 14.19 -0.15 -8.85
CA TYR A 14 14.46 -0.63 -7.49
C TYR A 14 14.42 0.51 -6.48
N TYR A 15 15.07 1.64 -6.78
CA TYR A 15 15.09 2.80 -5.89
C TYR A 15 13.70 3.40 -5.70
N CYS A 16 12.96 3.63 -6.79
CA CYS A 16 11.61 4.16 -6.73
C CYS A 16 10.67 3.25 -5.95
N LEU A 17 10.71 1.94 -6.21
CA LEU A 17 9.89 0.97 -5.49
C LEU A 17 10.27 0.95 -4.01
N SER A 18 11.56 0.94 -3.67
CA SER A 18 12.02 0.94 -2.28
C SER A 18 11.51 2.17 -1.53
N LYS A 19 11.51 3.35 -2.17
CA LYS A 19 10.97 4.58 -1.59
C LYS A 19 9.46 4.56 -1.38
N ILE A 20 8.71 3.91 -2.27
CA ILE A 20 7.27 3.71 -2.06
C ILE A 20 7.06 2.76 -0.89
N LEU A 21 7.78 1.64 -0.87
CA LEU A 21 7.66 0.61 0.15
C LEU A 21 7.98 1.17 1.54
N ASP A 22 8.98 2.03 1.71
CA ASP A 22 9.31 2.70 2.98
C ASP A 22 8.06 3.30 3.69
N GLY A 23 7.07 3.78 2.92
CA GLY A 23 5.81 4.34 3.45
C GLY A 23 4.70 3.33 3.74
N ILE A 24 4.82 2.09 3.25
CA ILE A 24 3.81 1.04 3.35
C ILE A 24 4.37 -0.31 3.80
N LEU A 25 5.58 -0.34 4.38
CA LEU A 25 6.25 -1.56 4.83
C LEU A 25 5.37 -2.37 5.78
N ASP A 26 4.59 -1.70 6.62
CA ASP A 26 3.70 -2.33 7.59
C ASP A 26 2.52 -3.10 6.94
N ASN A 27 2.30 -2.95 5.63
CA ASN A 27 1.39 -3.81 4.87
C ASN A 27 1.97 -5.19 4.56
N TYR A 28 3.30 -5.31 4.50
CA TYR A 28 4.00 -6.52 4.03
C TYR A 28 4.78 -7.24 5.14
N THR A 29 4.76 -6.71 6.37
CA THR A 29 5.29 -7.40 7.56
C THR A 29 4.30 -8.43 8.11
N SER A 30 4.79 -9.34 8.94
CA SER A 30 3.95 -10.35 9.61
C SER A 30 2.74 -9.71 10.31
N SER A 31 1.58 -10.36 10.17
CA SER A 31 0.29 -9.89 10.69
C SER A 31 -0.31 -8.65 9.98
N TRP A 32 0.38 -8.09 8.99
CA TRP A 32 -0.13 -7.08 8.05
C TRP A 32 -0.78 -5.86 8.75
N PRO A 33 -0.16 -5.27 9.79
CA PRO A 33 -0.77 -4.22 10.60
C PRO A 33 -1.19 -2.98 9.82
N GLY A 34 -0.48 -2.63 8.74
CA GLY A 34 -0.84 -1.51 7.87
C GLY A 34 -2.16 -1.73 7.11
N ILE A 35 -2.39 -2.97 6.68
CA ILE A 35 -3.63 -3.38 6.01
C ILE A 35 -4.80 -3.30 7.01
N GLN A 36 -4.61 -3.81 8.23
CA GLN A 36 -5.63 -3.74 9.28
C GLN A 36 -6.02 -2.29 9.62
N LYS A 37 -5.04 -1.38 9.75
CA LYS A 37 -5.30 0.06 9.94
C LYS A 37 -6.08 0.66 8.78
N SER A 38 -5.75 0.27 7.54
CA SER A 38 -6.42 0.77 6.33
C SER A 38 -7.89 0.34 6.29
N PHE A 39 -8.18 -0.92 6.60
CA PHE A 39 -9.56 -1.39 6.76
C PHE A 39 -10.33 -0.63 7.84
N GLY A 40 -9.70 -0.39 9.01
CA GLY A 40 -10.33 0.39 10.08
C GLY A 40 -10.67 1.81 9.64
N ARG A 41 -9.78 2.48 8.90
CA ARG A 41 -10.05 3.81 8.33
C ARG A 41 -11.20 3.79 7.32
N ILE A 42 -11.24 2.79 6.45
CA ILE A 42 -12.32 2.62 5.48
C ILE A 42 -13.66 2.41 6.21
N ALA A 43 -13.69 1.52 7.20
CA ALA A 43 -14.90 1.26 8.00
C ALA A 43 -15.40 2.54 8.71
N GLU A 44 -14.51 3.33 9.28
CA GLU A 44 -14.86 4.63 9.89
C GLU A 44 -15.40 5.64 8.88
N VAL A 45 -14.87 5.67 7.65
CA VAL A 45 -15.39 6.53 6.58
C VAL A 45 -16.77 6.07 6.14
N ILE A 46 -16.97 4.76 5.90
CA ILE A 46 -18.26 4.20 5.51
C ILE A 46 -19.29 4.47 6.61
N LYS A 47 -18.95 4.25 7.88
CA LYS A 47 -19.82 4.56 9.02
C LYS A 47 -20.33 6.01 9.03
N ARG A 48 -19.52 6.97 8.56
CA ARG A 48 -19.88 8.40 8.51
C ARG A 48 -20.71 8.75 7.28
N VAL A 49 -20.46 8.12 6.14
CA VAL A 49 -21.10 8.45 4.86
C VAL A 49 -22.37 7.64 4.64
N ASP A 50 -22.32 6.34 4.96
CA ASP A 50 -23.40 5.38 4.73
C ASP A 50 -23.42 4.29 5.84
N PRO A 51 -24.07 4.57 6.98
CA PRO A 51 -24.16 3.63 8.08
C PRO A 51 -25.08 2.44 7.78
N GLU A 52 -26.04 2.58 6.86
CA GLU A 52 -26.93 1.48 6.48
C GLU A 52 -26.16 0.41 5.71
N LEU A 53 -25.31 0.83 4.76
CA LEU A 53 -24.41 -0.07 4.04
C LEU A 53 -23.48 -0.83 5.01
N LEU A 54 -22.91 -0.15 6.01
CA LEU A 54 -22.06 -0.81 6.99
C LEU A 54 -22.83 -1.84 7.83
N SER A 55 -24.09 -1.56 8.20
CA SER A 55 -24.91 -2.48 9.00
C SER A 55 -25.31 -3.77 8.27
N HIS A 56 -25.23 -3.77 6.93
CA HIS A 56 -25.47 -4.94 6.10
C HIS A 56 -24.26 -5.89 6.05
N PHE A 57 -23.06 -5.40 6.32
CA PHE A 57 -21.79 -6.17 6.28
C PHE A 57 -21.35 -6.62 7.67
#